data_AF-A0A1C6R1L5-F1
#
_entry.id   AF-A0A1C6R1L5-F1
#
_cell.length_a   1.000
_cell.length_b   1.000
_cell.length_c   1.000
_cell.angle_alpha   90.00
_cell.angle_beta   90.00
_cell.angle_gamma   90.00
#
_symmetry.space_group_name_H-M   'P 1'
#
loop_
_entity.id
_entity.type
_entity.pdbx_description
1 polymer ?
#
loop_
_entity_poly.entity_id
_entity_poly.type
_entity_poly.pdbx_seq_one_letter_code
_entity_poly.pdbx_strand_id
1 'polypeptide(L)'
;MRTSTAVLTAGVAVAAVGVAQLVQKDRQHKQTINAALSGIQIDWLSRASSDPLEAKFWAPEGIEPEQYQRMLSGNRMLCQLSLRWRVGLVTRRQLALYADDLMTHATCRDYWERFGSYRESEALGNKRDETFNRAIRNAYDRAMSLAE
;
A
#
# COMPACT_ATOMS: atom_id res chain seq x y z
N MET A 1 28.96 -28.80 38.07
CA MET A 1 29.13 -27.73 37.05
C MET A 1 28.35 -27.99 35.76
N ARG A 2 28.36 -29.19 35.16
CA ARG A 2 27.67 -29.47 33.88
C ARG A 2 26.14 -29.27 33.90
N THR A 3 25.47 -29.62 35.01
CA THR A 3 24.02 -29.51 35.15
C THR A 3 23.54 -28.06 35.25
N SER A 4 24.26 -27.21 36.00
CA SER A 4 23.94 -25.78 36.14
C SER A 4 24.06 -25.04 34.80
N THR A 5 25.08 -25.33 34.00
CA THR A 5 25.23 -24.74 32.66
C THR A 5 24.11 -25.19 31.72
N ALA A 6 23.71 -26.46 31.76
CA ALA A 6 22.62 -26.99 30.93
C ALA A 6 21.24 -26.39 31.28
N VAL A 7 20.97 -26.16 32.57
CA VAL A 7 19.73 -25.49 33.02
C VAL A 7 19.71 -24.03 32.57
N LEU A 8 20.85 -23.33 32.67
CA LEU A 8 20.97 -21.94 32.21
C LEU A 8 20.79 -21.82 30.70
N THR A 9 21.42 -22.70 29.90
CA THR A 9 21.27 -22.67 28.44
C THR A 9 19.85 -23.02 28.01
N ALA A 10 19.20 -23.99 28.66
CA ALA A 10 17.80 -24.29 28.41
C ALA A 10 16.87 -23.10 28.75
N GLY A 11 17.11 -22.45 29.88
CA GLY A 11 16.36 -21.25 30.28
C GLY A 11 16.48 -20.09 29.28
N VAL A 12 17.71 -19.82 28.80
CA VAL A 12 17.96 -18.79 27.77
C VAL A 12 17.28 -19.16 26.45
N ALA A 13 17.35 -20.42 26.01
CA ALA A 13 16.72 -20.87 24.78
C ALA A 13 15.19 -20.71 24.83
N VAL A 14 14.55 -21.11 25.94
CA VAL A 14 13.09 -20.94 26.13
C VAL A 14 12.70 -19.47 26.14
N ALA A 15 13.45 -18.61 26.83
CA ALA A 15 13.20 -17.17 26.83
C ALA A 15 13.33 -16.57 25.43
N ALA A 16 14.35 -16.95 24.67
CA ALA A 16 14.57 -16.47 23.30
C ALA A 16 13.42 -16.88 22.37
N VAL A 17 12.96 -18.13 22.45
CA VAL A 17 11.79 -18.61 21.68
C VAL A 17 10.52 -17.86 22.09
N GLY A 18 10.29 -17.65 23.39
CA GLY A 18 9.15 -16.89 23.89
C GLY A 18 9.11 -15.46 23.35
N VAL A 19 10.24 -14.76 23.39
CA VAL A 19 10.37 -13.41 22.82
C VAL A 19 10.14 -13.42 21.31
N ALA A 20 10.73 -14.36 20.58
CA ALA A 20 10.54 -14.48 19.13
C ALA A 20 9.06 -14.71 18.76
N GLN A 21 8.36 -15.56 19.52
CA GLN A 21 6.93 -15.81 19.32
C GLN A 21 6.06 -14.57 19.59
N LEU A 22 6.36 -13.80 20.64
CA LEU A 22 5.65 -12.54 20.92
C LEU A 22 5.86 -11.52 19.80
N VAL A 23 7.10 -11.36 19.33
CA VAL A 23 7.42 -10.47 18.20
C VAL A 23 6.70 -10.92 16.93
N GLN A 24 6.65 -12.22 16.66
CA GLN A 24 5.94 -12.77 15.51
C GLN A 24 4.43 -12.53 15.61
N LYS A 25 3.82 -12.74 16.78
CA LYS A 25 2.40 -12.49 17.01
C LYS A 25 2.04 -11.01 16.87
N ASP A 26 2.84 -10.11 17.42
CA ASP A 26 2.63 -8.66 17.24
C ASP A 26 2.70 -8.25 15.77
N ARG A 27 3.69 -8.76 15.03
CA ARG A 27 3.80 -8.53 13.58
C ARG A 27 2.59 -9.06 12.82
N GLN A 28 2.15 -10.27 13.13
CA GLN A 28 0.97 -10.87 12.50
C GLN A 28 -0.30 -10.09 12.82
N HIS A 29 -0.48 -9.65 14.07
CA HIS A 29 -1.62 -8.84 14.48
C HIS A 29 -1.67 -7.49 13.73
N LYS A 30 -0.54 -6.79 13.65
CA LYS A 30 -0.42 -5.55 12.86
C LYS A 30 -0.69 -5.78 11.38
N GLN A 31 -0.24 -6.89 10.80
CA GLN A 31 -0.55 -7.26 9.42
C GLN A 31 -2.05 -7.51 9.23
N THR A 32 -2.71 -8.21 10.15
CA THR A 32 -4.15 -8.45 10.10
C THR A 32 -4.93 -7.13 10.18
N ILE A 33 -4.59 -6.23 11.11
CA ILE A 33 -5.22 -4.90 11.21
C ILE A 33 -5.02 -4.13 9.90
N ASN A 34 -3.79 -4.09 9.38
CA ASN A 34 -3.51 -3.39 8.14
C ASN A 34 -4.28 -3.96 6.95
N ALA A 35 -4.41 -5.28 6.86
CA ALA A 35 -5.19 -5.94 5.82
C ALA A 35 -6.69 -5.60 5.95
N ALA A 36 -7.25 -5.64 7.15
CA ALA A 36 -8.64 -5.29 7.41
C ALA A 36 -8.95 -3.82 7.05
N LEU A 37 -8.12 -2.87 7.53
CA LEU A 37 -8.27 -1.46 7.20
C LEU A 37 -8.14 -1.18 5.71
N SER A 38 -7.20 -1.86 5.04
CA SER A 38 -7.03 -1.72 3.59
C SER A 38 -8.21 -2.33 2.82
N GLY A 39 -8.81 -3.40 3.32
CA GLY A 39 -10.05 -3.97 2.78
C GLY A 39 -11.19 -2.96 2.82
N ILE A 40 -11.42 -2.32 3.98
CA ILE A 40 -12.42 -1.26 4.13
C ILE A 40 -12.18 -0.12 3.13
N GLN A 41 -10.94 0.31 2.96
CA GLN A 41 -10.58 1.36 2.01
C GLN A 41 -10.87 0.93 0.57
N ILE A 42 -10.49 -0.29 0.18
CA ILE A 42 -10.73 -0.82 -1.18
C ILE A 42 -12.23 -0.98 -1.45
N ASP A 43 -13.02 -1.38 -0.45
CA ASP A 43 -14.48 -1.51 -0.56
C ASP A 43 -15.17 -0.15 -0.70
N TRP A 44 -14.71 0.85 0.06
CA TRP A 44 -15.17 2.22 -0.12
C TRP A 44 -14.81 2.75 -1.51
N LEU A 45 -13.56 2.57 -1.96
CA LEU A 45 -13.13 2.98 -3.30
C LEU A 45 -13.93 2.25 -4.38
N SER A 46 -14.24 0.96 -4.20
CA SER A 46 -15.10 0.22 -5.12
C SER A 46 -16.46 0.89 -5.25
N ARG A 47 -17.12 1.21 -4.13
CA ARG A 47 -18.44 1.88 -4.14
C ARG A 47 -18.35 3.26 -4.78
N ALA A 48 -17.42 4.11 -4.33
CA ALA A 48 -17.27 5.46 -4.86
C ALA A 48 -16.84 5.48 -6.35
N SER A 49 -16.18 4.43 -6.82
CA SER A 49 -15.84 4.25 -8.24
C SER A 49 -16.98 3.70 -9.10
N SER A 50 -18.06 3.18 -8.50
CA SER A 50 -19.17 2.51 -9.21
C SER A 50 -20.53 3.18 -9.01
N ASP A 51 -20.69 4.03 -8.00
CA ASP A 51 -21.90 4.81 -7.73
C ASP A 51 -21.66 6.30 -8.06
N PRO A 52 -22.34 6.85 -9.10
CA PRO A 52 -22.22 8.25 -9.47
C PRO A 52 -22.64 9.23 -8.36
N LEU A 53 -23.58 8.85 -7.49
CA LEU A 53 -24.00 9.72 -6.38
C LEU A 53 -22.91 9.84 -5.32
N GLU A 54 -22.25 8.72 -5.00
CA GLU A 54 -21.12 8.71 -4.07
C GLU A 54 -19.97 9.58 -4.62
N ALA A 55 -19.63 9.43 -5.90
CA ALA A 55 -18.62 10.27 -6.55
C ALA A 55 -18.99 11.76 -6.48
N LYS A 56 -20.26 12.12 -6.72
CA LYS A 56 -20.75 13.49 -6.65
C LYS A 56 -20.61 14.11 -5.26
N PHE A 57 -20.87 13.35 -4.19
CA PHE A 57 -20.75 13.88 -2.82
C PHE A 57 -19.31 14.16 -2.40
N TRP A 58 -18.35 13.44 -2.97
CA TRP A 58 -16.95 13.51 -2.56
C TRP A 58 -16.03 14.19 -3.58
N ALA A 59 -16.55 14.57 -4.76
CA ALA A 59 -15.79 15.25 -5.78
C ALA A 59 -15.23 16.57 -5.24
N PRO A 60 -13.89 16.79 -5.33
CA PRO A 60 -13.30 18.08 -4.98
C PRO A 60 -13.87 19.21 -5.85
N GLU A 61 -13.85 20.43 -5.31
CA GLU A 61 -14.26 21.60 -6.08
C GLU A 61 -13.48 21.70 -7.40
N GLY A 62 -14.20 21.97 -8.48
CA GLY A 62 -13.64 22.08 -9.83
C GLY A 62 -13.34 20.73 -10.51
N ILE A 63 -13.77 19.59 -9.96
CA ILE A 63 -13.67 18.28 -10.62
C ILE A 63 -15.07 17.74 -10.85
N GLU A 64 -15.37 17.38 -12.11
CA GLU A 64 -16.65 16.76 -12.44
C GLU A 64 -16.77 15.37 -11.77
N PRO A 65 -17.95 15.00 -11.24
CA PRO A 65 -18.14 13.72 -10.55
C PRO A 65 -17.67 12.50 -11.35
N GLU A 66 -17.91 12.46 -12.66
CA GLU A 66 -17.51 11.36 -13.54
C GLU A 66 -15.99 11.28 -13.71
N GLN A 67 -15.32 12.42 -13.76
CA GLN A 67 -13.86 12.49 -13.78
C GLN A 67 -13.29 11.99 -12.44
N TYR A 68 -13.88 12.42 -11.33
CA TYR A 68 -13.48 11.97 -10.00
C TYR A 68 -13.71 10.46 -9.82
N GLN A 69 -14.85 9.94 -10.23
CA GLN A 69 -15.18 8.52 -10.21
C GLN A 69 -14.13 7.67 -10.97
N ARG A 70 -13.71 8.14 -12.15
CA ARG A 70 -12.62 7.53 -12.91
C ARG A 70 -11.34 7.52 -12.08
N MET A 71 -10.90 8.66 -11.56
CA MET A 71 -9.69 8.76 -10.73
C MET A 71 -9.75 7.81 -9.51
N LEU A 72 -10.93 7.65 -8.88
CA LEU A 72 -11.11 6.70 -7.76
C LEU A 72 -10.93 5.23 -8.19
N SER A 73 -11.26 4.88 -9.42
CA SER A 73 -10.94 3.56 -9.98
C SER A 73 -9.41 3.35 -10.07
N GLY A 74 -8.66 4.38 -10.47
CA GLY A 74 -7.20 4.36 -10.48
C GLY A 74 -6.62 4.25 -9.08
N ASN A 75 -7.16 5.02 -8.12
CA ASN A 75 -6.80 4.94 -6.72
C ASN A 75 -7.01 3.53 -6.14
N ARG A 76 -8.11 2.87 -6.48
CA ARG A 76 -8.42 1.51 -6.04
C ARG A 76 -7.31 0.54 -6.44
N MET A 77 -6.86 0.59 -7.70
CA MET A 77 -5.80 -0.27 -8.19
C MET A 77 -4.47 -0.02 -7.47
N LEU A 78 -4.12 1.26 -7.25
CA LEU A 78 -2.92 1.64 -6.50
C LEU A 78 -3.00 1.20 -5.02
N CYS A 79 -4.15 1.31 -4.38
CA CYS A 79 -4.35 0.87 -3.00
C CYS A 79 -4.25 -0.66 -2.88
N GLN A 80 -4.80 -1.40 -3.84
CA GLN A 80 -4.65 -2.86 -3.90
C GLN A 80 -3.19 -3.28 -4.06
N LEU A 81 -2.43 -2.61 -4.95
CA LEU A 81 -1.00 -2.88 -5.11
C LEU A 81 -0.20 -2.49 -3.86
N SER A 82 -0.51 -1.34 -3.25
CA SER A 82 0.10 -0.89 -2.00
C SER A 82 -0.11 -1.90 -0.87
N LEU A 83 -1.31 -2.48 -0.73
CA LEU A 83 -1.56 -3.53 0.24
C LEU A 83 -0.66 -4.74 -0.01
N ARG A 84 -0.63 -5.26 -1.25
CA ARG A 84 0.23 -6.41 -1.61
C ARG A 84 1.70 -6.14 -1.31
N TRP A 85 2.16 -4.91 -1.59
CA TRP A 85 3.50 -4.45 -1.21
C TRP A 85 3.69 -4.42 0.31
N ARG A 86 2.74 -3.86 1.08
CA ARG A 86 2.79 -3.73 2.55
C ARG A 86 2.67 -5.05 3.30
N VAL A 87 2.12 -6.11 2.70
CA VAL A 87 2.13 -7.45 3.30
C VAL A 87 3.27 -8.33 2.80
N GLY A 88 4.08 -7.85 1.84
CA GLY A 88 5.30 -8.54 1.39
C GLY A 88 5.08 -9.57 0.29
N LEU A 89 3.93 -9.53 -0.38
CA LEU A 89 3.59 -10.42 -1.50
C LEU A 89 4.16 -9.93 -2.85
N VAL A 90 4.82 -8.77 -2.86
CA VAL A 90 5.38 -8.13 -4.05
C VAL A 90 6.83 -7.79 -3.76
N THR A 91 7.73 -8.31 -4.59
CA THR A 91 9.15 -7.94 -4.57
C THR A 91 9.38 -6.56 -5.18
N ARG A 92 10.55 -5.93 -4.96
CA ARG A 92 10.87 -4.64 -5.59
C ARG A 92 10.80 -4.67 -7.12
N ARG A 93 11.27 -5.76 -7.73
CA ARG A 93 11.20 -5.95 -9.19
C ARG A 93 9.76 -6.04 -9.68
N GLN A 94 8.92 -6.81 -8.99
CA GLN A 94 7.50 -6.90 -9.32
C GLN A 94 6.76 -5.58 -9.09
N LEU A 95 7.13 -4.82 -8.05
CA LEU A 95 6.56 -3.50 -7.79
C LEU A 95 6.81 -2.56 -8.98
N ALA A 96 8.03 -2.51 -9.50
CA ALA A 96 8.34 -1.71 -10.68
C ALA A 96 7.50 -2.15 -11.90
N LEU A 97 7.47 -3.45 -12.19
CA LEU A 97 6.69 -4.02 -13.29
C LEU A 97 5.19 -3.67 -13.18
N TYR A 98 4.59 -3.85 -12.01
CA TYR A 98 3.17 -3.56 -11.78
C TYR A 98 2.88 -2.07 -11.78
N ALA A 99 3.81 -1.23 -11.32
CA ALA A 99 3.68 0.21 -11.41
C ALA A 99 3.66 0.68 -12.87
N ASP A 100 4.55 0.14 -13.71
CA ASP A 100 4.57 0.43 -15.15
C ASP A 100 3.25 0.01 -15.82
N ASP A 101 2.77 -1.21 -15.54
CA ASP A 101 1.50 -1.73 -16.06
C ASP A 101 0.31 -0.84 -15.68
N LEU A 102 0.20 -0.45 -14.41
CA LEU A 102 -0.86 0.47 -13.96
C LEU A 102 -0.80 1.82 -14.68
N MET A 103 0.39 2.34 -14.96
CA MET A 103 0.58 3.64 -15.62
C MET A 103 0.31 3.60 -17.13
N THR A 104 0.07 2.42 -17.72
CA THR A 104 -0.47 2.33 -19.09
C THR A 104 -1.91 2.87 -19.17
N HIS A 105 -2.65 2.84 -18.06
CA HIS A 105 -4.04 3.28 -18.00
C HIS A 105 -4.16 4.76 -17.63
N ALA A 106 -4.87 5.54 -18.45
CA ALA A 106 -5.10 6.97 -18.24
C ALA A 106 -5.70 7.26 -16.84
N THR A 107 -6.66 6.45 -16.42
CA THR A 107 -7.27 6.51 -15.09
C THR A 107 -6.27 6.53 -13.92
N CYS A 108 -5.19 5.75 -14.00
CA CYS A 108 -4.15 5.73 -12.97
C CYS A 108 -3.26 6.98 -13.05
N ARG A 109 -2.96 7.45 -14.27
CA ARG A 109 -2.19 8.68 -14.51
C ARG A 109 -2.94 9.91 -14.03
N ASP A 110 -4.21 10.06 -14.41
CA ASP A 110 -5.08 11.17 -14.00
C ASP A 110 -5.18 11.27 -12.47
N TYR A 111 -5.35 10.13 -11.79
CA TYR A 111 -5.36 10.09 -10.34
C TYR A 111 -4.00 10.48 -9.75
N TRP A 112 -2.90 9.94 -10.29
CA TRP A 112 -1.57 10.20 -9.77
C TRP A 112 -1.14 11.65 -9.96
N GLU A 113 -1.42 12.23 -11.12
CA GLU A 113 -1.19 13.64 -11.41
C GLU A 113 -1.91 14.54 -10.40
N ARG A 114 -3.17 14.23 -10.10
CA ARG A 114 -3.99 15.05 -9.19
C ARG A 114 -3.67 14.85 -7.72
N PHE A 115 -3.44 13.62 -7.28
CA PHE A 115 -3.40 13.25 -5.86
C PHE A 115 -2.07 12.61 -5.41
N GLY A 116 -1.11 12.39 -6.31
CA GLY A 116 0.16 11.72 -6.01
C GLY A 116 0.98 12.44 -4.95
N SER A 117 1.02 13.78 -4.99
CA SER A 117 1.72 14.60 -3.98
C SER A 117 1.11 14.46 -2.57
N TYR A 118 -0.22 14.32 -2.48
CA TYR A 118 -0.89 14.07 -1.22
C TYR A 118 -0.50 12.70 -0.65
N ARG A 119 -0.49 11.65 -1.49
CA ARG A 119 -0.04 10.30 -1.07
C ARG A 119 1.41 10.30 -0.57
N GLU A 120 2.27 11.06 -1.23
CA GLU A 120 3.67 11.18 -0.82
C GLU A 120 3.83 11.88 0.51
N SER A 121 3.02 12.91 0.75
CA SER A 121 2.97 13.62 2.03
C SER A 121 2.48 12.71 3.15
N GLU A 122 1.45 11.91 2.92
CA GLU A 122 0.96 10.91 3.88
C GLU A 122 2.00 9.81 4.20
N ALA A 123 2.89 9.50 3.25
CA ALA A 123 3.89 8.45 3.43
C ALA A 123 5.13 8.89 4.22
N LEU A 124 5.29 10.19 4.51
CA LEU A 124 6.49 10.70 5.17
C LEU A 124 6.73 10.01 6.52
N GLY A 125 7.95 9.50 6.71
CA GLY A 125 8.34 8.78 7.93
C GLY A 125 8.02 7.27 7.87
N ASN A 126 7.25 6.82 6.89
CA ASN A 126 7.04 5.39 6.62
C ASN A 126 7.83 4.96 5.37
N LYS A 127 9.03 4.40 5.61
CA LYS A 127 9.95 3.98 4.54
C LYS A 127 9.37 3.00 3.53
N ARG A 128 8.40 2.18 3.94
CA ARG A 128 7.76 1.22 3.04
C ARG A 128 6.84 1.91 2.06
N ASP A 129 6.07 2.88 2.53
CA ASP A 129 5.12 3.65 1.72
C ASP A 129 5.85 4.70 0.87
N GLU A 130 6.92 5.31 1.40
CA GLU A 130 7.83 6.14 0.60
C GLU A 130 8.43 5.35 -0.57
N THR A 131 8.84 4.09 -0.33
CA THR A 131 9.38 3.22 -1.40
C THR A 131 8.31 2.88 -2.44
N PHE A 132 7.08 2.63 -1.99
CA PHE A 132 5.95 2.39 -2.88
C PHE A 132 5.67 3.60 -3.78
N ASN A 133 5.43 4.77 -3.18
CA ASN A 133 5.09 5.98 -3.90
C ASN A 133 6.20 6.41 -4.88
N ARG A 134 7.48 6.22 -4.52
CA ARG A 134 8.60 6.44 -5.43
C ARG A 134 8.56 5.53 -6.66
N ALA A 135 8.19 4.26 -6.50
CA ALA A 135 8.04 3.36 -7.64
C ALA A 135 6.90 3.79 -8.56
N ILE A 136 5.79 4.25 -7.99
CA ILE A 136 4.65 4.78 -8.74
C ILE A 136 5.03 6.08 -9.48
N ARG A 137 5.69 7.03 -8.80
CA ARG A 137 6.22 8.26 -9.44
C ARG A 137 7.12 7.93 -10.62
N ASN A 138 8.11 7.07 -10.42
CA ASN A 138 9.04 6.72 -11.49
C ASN A 138 8.33 6.08 -12.68
N ALA A 139 7.29 5.27 -12.45
CA ALA A 139 6.47 4.69 -13.52
C ALA A 139 5.62 5.74 -14.23
N TYR A 140 5.03 6.69 -13.50
CA TYR A 140 4.30 7.81 -14.06
C TYR A 140 5.22 8.67 -14.96
N ASP A 141 6.39 9.06 -14.45
CA ASP A 141 7.34 9.88 -15.19
C ASP A 141 7.77 9.19 -16.51
N ARG A 142 8.03 7.87 -16.47
CA ARG A 142 8.30 7.07 -17.68
C ARG A 142 7.13 7.07 -18.66
N ALA A 143 5.91 6.85 -18.16
CA ALA A 143 4.72 6.81 -19.00
C ALA A 143 4.45 8.15 -19.69
N MET A 144 4.70 9.27 -19.00
CA MET A 144 4.57 10.61 -19.59
C MET A 144 5.67 10.90 -20.62
N SER A 145 6.90 10.46 -20.38
CA SER A 145 7.99 10.64 -21.36
C SER A 145 7.85 9.83 -22.66
N LEU A 146 7.02 8.78 -22.66
CA LEU A 146 6.74 7.97 -23.86
C LEU A 146 5.53 8.48 -24.64
N ALA A 147 4.79 9.44 -24.09
CA ALA A 147 3.63 10.06 -24.72
C ALA A 147 3.97 11.36 -25.48
N GLU A 148 5.19 11.88 -25.29
CA GLU A 148 5.81 12.98 -26.05
C GLU A 148 6.52 12.47 -27.31
#